data_AF-A0A818IUP3-F1
#
_entry.id   AF-A0A818IUP3-F1
#
_cell.length_a   1.000
_cell.length_b   1.000
_cell.length_c   1.000
_cell.angle_alpha   90.00
_cell.angle_beta   90.00
_cell.angle_gamma   90.00
#
_symmetry.space_group_name_H-M   'P 1'
#
loop_
_entity.id
_entity.type
_entity.pdbx_description
1 polymer ?
#
loop_
_entity_poly.entity_id
_entity_poly.type
_entity_poly.pdbx_seq_one_letter_code
_entity_poly.pdbx_strand_id
1 'polypeptide(L)'
;MMMNVSKFESLPNELIIECLEYSYVCHTFHSFNGLNDRLNKLIRTVSLHLNFTLVNKKRLEDFCQHILLYPEIRQQIYSLHLSNENRCDQIETFLKHIPLNTLN
;
A
#
# COMPACT_ATOMS: atom_id res chain seq x y z
N MET A 1 12.51 -24.66 -21.28
CA MET A 1 12.84 -24.13 -19.93
C MET A 1 11.52 -23.95 -19.20
N MET A 2 11.17 -24.85 -18.27
CA MET A 2 9.95 -24.70 -17.46
C MET A 2 10.16 -23.51 -16.54
N MET A 3 9.42 -22.43 -16.76
CA MET A 3 9.31 -21.36 -15.78
C MET A 3 8.63 -21.97 -14.56
N ASN A 4 9.28 -21.90 -13.39
CA ASN A 4 8.64 -22.24 -12.13
C ASN A 4 7.56 -21.18 -11.87
N VAL A 5 6.36 -21.46 -12.36
CA VAL A 5 5.17 -20.67 -12.09
C VAL A 5 4.96 -20.73 -10.59
N SER A 6 5.11 -19.60 -9.90
CA SER A 6 4.91 -19.57 -8.45
C SER A 6 3.47 -19.98 -8.14
N LYS A 7 3.21 -20.63 -7.00
CA LYS A 7 1.85 -21.03 -6.58
C LYS A 7 0.87 -19.84 -6.53
N PHE A 8 1.38 -18.62 -6.47
CA PHE A 8 0.59 -17.40 -6.53
C PHE A 8 0.09 -17.04 -7.92
N GLU A 9 0.70 -17.52 -9.00
CA GLU A 9 0.19 -17.28 -10.36
C GLU A 9 -1.08 -18.08 -10.67
N SER A 10 -1.28 -19.22 -10.00
CA SER A 10 -2.50 -20.02 -10.12
C SER A 10 -3.65 -19.54 -9.24
N LEU A 11 -3.43 -18.57 -8.36
CA LEU A 11 -4.48 -18.04 -7.48
C LEU A 11 -5.46 -17.15 -8.25
N PRO A 12 -6.78 -17.31 -8.06
CA PRO A 12 -7.80 -16.40 -8.57
C PRO A 12 -7.55 -14.97 -8.09
N ASN A 13 -7.77 -14.00 -9.00
CA ASN A 13 -7.55 -12.59 -8.72
C ASN A 13 -8.44 -12.10 -7.57
N GLU A 14 -9.67 -12.61 -7.51
CA GLU A 14 -10.71 -12.25 -6.55
C GLU A 14 -10.26 -12.53 -5.11
N LEU A 15 -9.64 -13.69 -4.87
CA LEU A 15 -9.13 -14.06 -3.54
C LEU A 15 -7.97 -13.15 -3.11
N ILE A 16 -7.13 -12.72 -4.04
CA ILE A 16 -6.01 -11.81 -3.76
C ILE A 16 -6.52 -10.41 -3.45
N ILE A 17 -7.54 -9.93 -4.17
CA ILE A 17 -8.22 -8.64 -3.91
C ILE A 17 -8.87 -8.67 -2.53
N GLU A 18 -9.62 -9.71 -2.20
CA GLU A 18 -10.20 -9.91 -0.88
C GLU A 18 -9.12 -9.91 0.23
N CYS A 19 -7.98 -10.58 0.02
CA CYS A 19 -6.86 -10.53 0.98
C CYS A 19 -6.26 -9.12 1.14
N LEU A 20 -6.29 -8.30 0.08
CA LEU A 20 -5.84 -6.90 0.11
C LEU A 20 -6.82 -6.02 0.88
N GLU A 21 -8.12 -6.29 0.81
CA GLU A 21 -9.17 -5.54 1.50
C GLU A 21 -9.21 -5.83 3.02
N TYR A 22 -8.96 -7.08 3.42
CA TYR A 22 -9.06 -7.51 4.83
C TYR A 22 -7.77 -7.38 5.65
N SER A 23 -6.62 -7.20 5.00
CA SER A 23 -5.33 -7.06 5.67
C SER A 23 -4.90 -5.59 5.69
N TYR A 24 -4.01 -5.22 6.62
CA TYR A 24 -3.38 -3.90 6.56
C TYR A 24 -2.73 -3.75 5.19
N VAL A 25 -3.34 -2.91 4.36
CA VAL A 25 -3.05 -2.79 2.93
C VAL A 25 -1.55 -2.58 2.67
N CYS A 26 -0.84 -1.86 3.54
CA CYS A 26 0.62 -1.70 3.45
C CYS A 26 1.39 -3.03 3.51
N HIS A 27 0.99 -3.96 4.39
CA HIS A 27 1.64 -5.26 4.57
C HIS A 27 1.39 -6.17 3.38
N THR A 28 0.15 -6.23 2.91
CA THR A 28 -0.21 -7.06 1.74
C THR A 28 0.38 -6.46 0.47
N PHE A 29 0.26 -5.15 0.25
CA PHE A 29 0.91 -4.48 -0.86
C PHE A 29 2.41 -4.79 -0.89
N HIS A 30 3.13 -4.63 0.23
CA HIS A 30 4.57 -4.92 0.29
C HIS A 30 4.90 -6.41 0.10
N SER A 31 4.02 -7.31 0.55
CA SER A 31 4.22 -8.75 0.42
C SER A 31 4.04 -9.24 -1.02
N PHE A 32 3.15 -8.60 -1.80
CA PHE A 32 2.80 -9.05 -3.14
C PHE A 32 3.44 -8.21 -4.26
N ASN A 33 3.84 -6.96 -3.98
CA ASN A 33 4.54 -6.10 -4.94
C ASN A 33 5.94 -6.64 -5.25
N GLY A 34 6.24 -6.84 -6.52
CA GLY A 34 7.51 -7.39 -7.00
C GLY A 34 7.56 -8.91 -7.12
N LEU A 35 6.48 -9.64 -6.77
CA LEU A 35 6.46 -11.11 -6.88
C LEU A 35 6.35 -11.62 -8.31
N ASN A 36 5.50 -11.00 -9.13
CA ASN A 36 5.42 -11.21 -10.59
C ASN A 36 4.58 -10.11 -11.25
N ASP A 37 4.67 -10.03 -12.58
CA ASP A 37 4.01 -8.99 -13.37
C ASP A 37 2.47 -9.05 -13.29
N ARG A 38 1.89 -10.25 -13.15
CA ARG A 38 0.42 -10.42 -13.03
C ARG A 38 -0.08 -9.81 -11.73
N LEU A 39 0.56 -10.14 -10.62
CA LEU A 39 0.26 -9.62 -9.29
C LEU A 39 0.54 -8.14 -9.22
N ASN A 40 1.65 -7.67 -9.79
CA ASN A 40 1.94 -6.24 -9.86
C ASN A 40 0.79 -5.49 -10.54
N LYS A 41 0.31 -5.96 -11.70
CA LYS A 41 -0.84 -5.37 -12.38
C LYS A 41 -2.12 -5.43 -11.54
N LEU A 42 -2.38 -6.57 -10.89
CA LEU A 42 -3.59 -6.78 -10.09
C LEU A 42 -3.63 -5.88 -8.86
N ILE A 43 -2.56 -5.86 -8.07
CA ILE A 43 -2.45 -4.98 -6.90
C ILE A 43 -2.62 -3.52 -7.32
N ARG A 44 -2.17 -3.18 -8.53
CA ARG A 44 -2.30 -1.82 -9.05
C ARG A 44 -3.74 -1.42 -9.39
N THR A 45 -4.67 -2.37 -9.49
CA THR A 45 -6.11 -2.09 -9.71
C THR A 45 -6.90 -1.95 -8.41
N VAL A 46 -6.30 -2.23 -7.25
CA VAL A 46 -7.00 -2.21 -5.97
C VAL A 46 -6.90 -0.82 -5.34
N SER A 47 -8.04 -0.30 -4.88
CA SER A 47 -8.11 0.92 -4.08
C SER A 47 -7.56 0.66 -2.68
N LEU A 48 -6.57 1.44 -2.27
CA LEU A 48 -5.92 1.34 -0.97
C LEU A 48 -6.67 2.20 0.05
N HIS A 49 -7.21 1.54 1.07
CA HIS A 49 -7.75 2.17 2.27
C HIS A 49 -6.70 2.09 3.37
N LEU A 50 -5.99 3.19 3.61
CA LEU A 50 -4.86 3.24 4.52
C LEU A 50 -5.29 3.72 5.90
N ASN A 51 -4.99 2.94 6.93
CA ASN A 51 -5.23 3.31 8.32
C ASN A 51 -3.91 3.29 9.10
N PHE A 52 -3.46 4.46 9.53
CA PHE A 52 -2.23 4.63 10.30
C PHE A 52 -2.45 4.82 11.81
N THR A 53 -3.69 4.73 12.32
CA THR A 53 -4.03 5.02 13.72
C THR A 53 -3.24 4.17 14.73
N LEU A 54 -2.85 2.94 14.36
CA LEU A 54 -2.05 2.03 15.19
C LEU A 54 -0.60 1.86 14.67
N VAL A 55 -0.21 2.57 13.61
CA VAL A 55 1.10 2.44 12.99
C VAL A 55 2.10 3.39 13.66
N ASN A 56 3.32 2.90 13.88
CA ASN A 56 4.39 3.73 14.44
C ASN A 56 5.01 4.67 13.39
N LYS A 57 5.66 5.73 13.86
CA LYS A 57 6.26 6.77 13.01
C LYS A 57 7.22 6.23 11.96
N LYS A 58 8.13 5.31 12.34
CA LYS A 58 9.10 4.73 11.41
C LYS A 58 8.41 4.04 10.22
N ARG A 59 7.38 3.24 10.48
CA ARG A 59 6.61 2.58 9.41
C ARG A 59 5.86 3.57 8.52
N LEU A 60 5.35 4.66 9.11
CA LEU A 60 4.73 5.74 8.33
C LEU A 60 5.77 6.42 7.41
N GLU A 61 6.95 6.74 7.93
CA GLU A 61 8.06 7.32 7.15
C GLU A 61 8.51 6.38 6.02
N ASP A 62 8.72 5.09 6.32
CA ASP A 62 9.08 4.07 5.34
C ASP A 62 8.02 3.99 4.22
N PHE A 63 6.74 4.04 4.60
CA PHE A 63 5.64 4.05 3.64
C PHE A 63 5.61 5.33 2.79
N CYS A 64 5.82 6.49 3.40
CA CYS A 64 5.91 7.76 2.69
C CYS A 64 7.06 7.76 1.67
N GLN A 65 8.24 7.25 2.04
CA GLN A 65 9.36 7.06 1.11
C GLN A 65 9.00 6.10 -0.03
N HIS A 66 8.28 5.02 0.28
CA HIS A 66 7.83 4.07 -0.72
C HIS A 66 6.85 4.70 -1.72
N ILE A 67 5.90 5.53 -1.27
CA ILE A 67 5.00 6.24 -2.20
C ILE A 67 5.78 7.23 -3.09
N LEU A 68 6.81 7.90 -2.55
CA LEU A 68 7.63 8.82 -3.34
C LEU A 68 8.37 8.09 -4.48
N LEU A 69 8.82 6.86 -4.24
CA LEU A 69 9.50 6.04 -5.25
C LEU A 69 8.55 5.44 -6.29
N TYR A 70 7.28 5.25 -5.95
CA TYR A 70 6.28 4.59 -6.79
C TYR A 70 5.00 5.45 -6.88
N PRO A 71 4.99 6.51 -7.71
CA PRO A 71 3.88 7.46 -7.82
C PRO A 71 2.55 6.81 -8.16
N GLU A 72 2.56 5.68 -8.88
CA GLU A 72 1.38 4.90 -9.22
C GLU A 72 0.64 4.33 -8.00
N ILE A 73 1.34 4.11 -6.87
CA ILE A 73 0.70 3.74 -5.60
C ILE A 73 -0.14 4.90 -5.08
N ARG A 74 0.31 6.15 -5.26
CA ARG A 74 -0.42 7.33 -4.78
C ARG A 74 -1.81 7.41 -5.41
N GLN A 75 -1.91 7.06 -6.69
CA GLN A 75 -3.17 7.05 -7.44
C GLN A 75 -4.15 5.98 -6.95
N GLN A 76 -3.69 4.98 -6.20
CA GLN A 76 -4.53 3.94 -5.63
C GLN A 76 -5.07 4.31 -4.26
N ILE A 77 -4.53 5.34 -3.59
CA ILE A 77 -4.97 5.74 -2.26
C ILE A 77 -6.36 6.35 -2.36
N TYR A 78 -7.38 5.57 -2.01
CA TYR A 78 -8.76 6.02 -2.02
C TYR A 78 -9.14 6.69 -0.70
N SER A 79 -8.63 6.17 0.41
CA SER A 79 -8.85 6.79 1.72
C SER A 79 -7.63 6.65 2.61
N LEU A 80 -7.46 7.64 3.48
CA LEU A 80 -6.34 7.74 4.40
C LEU A 80 -6.84 8.19 5.76
N HIS A 81 -6.57 7.39 6.78
CA HIS A 81 -6.86 7.72 8.17
C HIS A 81 -5.55 7.93 8.93
N LEU A 82 -5.34 9.17 9.38
CA LEU A 82 -4.22 9.61 10.20
C LEU A 82 -4.78 10.13 11.51
N SER A 83 -4.12 9.83 12.63
CA SER A 83 -4.51 10.37 13.93
C SER A 83 -3.29 10.75 14.75
N ASN A 84 -3.32 11.96 15.30
CA ASN A 84 -2.29 12.40 16.25
C ASN A 84 -2.59 11.94 17.69
N GLU A 85 -3.72 11.27 17.94
CA GLU A 85 -4.17 10.88 19.29
C GLU A 85 -3.25 9.82 19.92
N ASN A 86 -2.76 8.86 19.12
CA ASN A 86 -1.90 7.79 19.62
C ASN A 86 -0.39 8.11 19.52
N ARG A 87 -0.01 9.05 18.64
CA ARG A 87 1.37 9.55 18.48
C ARG A 87 1.31 10.99 17.98
N CYS A 88 1.83 11.93 18.76
CA CYS A 88 2.02 13.31 18.34
C CYS A 88 2.92 13.32 17.09
N ASP A 89 2.36 13.58 15.89
CA ASP A 89 3.02 13.95 14.62
C ASP A 89 2.71 13.09 13.38
N GLN A 90 1.74 12.16 13.39
CA GLN A 90 1.41 11.38 12.19
C GLN A 90 0.98 12.26 11.00
N ILE A 91 0.09 13.22 11.25
CA ILE A 91 -0.41 14.12 10.23
C ILE A 91 0.74 14.96 9.65
N GLU A 92 1.57 15.54 10.51
CA GLU A 92 2.70 16.37 10.12
C GLU A 92 3.77 15.57 9.36
N THR A 93 4.03 14.34 9.79
CA THR A 93 4.98 13.42 9.13
C THR A 93 4.51 13.08 7.72
N PHE A 94 3.22 12.76 7.56
CA PHE A 94 2.66 12.47 6.24
C PHE A 94 2.73 13.69 5.33
N LEU A 95 2.30 14.86 5.82
CA LEU A 95 2.26 16.11 5.04
C LEU A 95 3.64 16.63 4.63
N LYS A 96 4.69 16.33 5.40
CA LYS A 96 6.09 16.62 5.02
C LYS A 96 6.53 15.88 3.76
N HIS A 97 6.00 14.67 3.54
CA HIS A 97 6.38 13.82 2.41
C HIS A 97 5.41 13.92 1.24
N ILE A 98 4.12 14.08 1.53
CA ILE A 98 3.05 14.07 0.53
C ILE A 98 2.19 15.31 0.74
N PRO A 99 2.43 16.39 -0.02
CA PRO A 99 1.62 17.58 0.10
C PRO A 99 0.21 17.33 -0.46
N LEU A 100 -0.82 17.86 0.22
CA LEU A 100 -2.24 17.58 -0.08
C LEU A 100 -2.64 17.91 -1.53
N ASN A 101 -1.99 18.88 -2.15
CA ASN A 101 -2.18 19.26 -3.55
C ASN A 101 -1.76 18.18 -4.56
N THR A 102 -1.18 17.07 -4.09
CA THR A 102 -0.80 15.92 -4.93
C THR A 102 -1.73 14.72 -4.77
N LEU A 103 -2.75 14.83 -3.92
CA LEU A 103 -3.82 13.85 -3.75
C LEU A 103 -5.04 14.41 -4.50
N ASN A 104 -5.24 13.94 -5.72
CA ASN A 104 -6.39 14.30 -6.57
C ASN A 104 -7.56 13.35 -6.32
#